data_AF-A0A8T6VLB8-F1
#
_entry.id   AF-A0A8T6VLB8-F1
#
_cell.length_a   1.000
_cell.length_b   1.000
_cell.length_c   1.000
_cell.angle_alpha   90.00
_cell.angle_beta   90.00
_cell.angle_gamma   90.00
#
_symmetry.space_group_name_H-M   'P 1'
#
loop_
_entity.id
_entity.type
_entity.pdbx_description
1 polymer ?
#
loop_
_entity_poly.entity_id
_entity_poly.type
_entity_poly.pdbx_seq_one_letter_code
_entity_poly.pdbx_strand_id
1 'polypeptide(L)' 'MSADPSKCTGCGVCELACALEKEESFNPLRSRIRVVRLHPLINVTMVCRFCEDEPCVPACPRDA' A
#
# COMPACT_ATOMS: atom_id res chain seq x y z
N MET A 1 8.99 3.48 3.40
CA MET A 1 8.59 4.85 2.97
C MET A 1 7.08 4.89 2.85
N SER A 2 6.37 5.66 3.69
CA SER A 2 4.90 5.78 3.71
C SER A 2 4.50 7.25 3.62
N ALA A 3 3.32 7.58 3.07
CA ALA A 3 2.87 8.96 2.98
C ALA A 3 2.58 9.55 4.37
N ASP A 4 2.75 10.87 4.52
CA ASP A 4 2.38 11.62 5.73
C ASP A 4 0.86 11.55 5.95
N PRO A 5 0.38 10.89 7.02
CA PRO A 5 -1.05 10.75 7.27
C PRO A 5 -1.77 12.08 7.48
N SER A 6 -1.09 13.11 8.00
CA SER A 6 -1.70 14.43 8.24
C SER A 6 -2.04 15.17 6.94
N LYS A 7 -1.39 14.79 5.84
CA LYS A 7 -1.61 15.35 4.49
C LYS A 7 -2.44 14.42 3.60
N CYS A 8 -2.74 13.21 4.06
CA CYS A 8 -3.47 12.23 3.28
C CYS A 8 -4.98 12.55 3.28
N THR A 9 -5.51 12.94 2.12
CA THR A 9 -6.95 13.17 1.94
C THR A 9 -7.74 11.90 1.62
N GLY A 10 -7.05 10.76 1.44
CA GLY A 10 -7.66 9.49 1.10
C GLY A 10 -8.10 9.35 -0.37
N CYS A 11 -7.56 10.15 -1.30
CA CYS A 11 -8.02 10.24 -2.69
C CYS A 11 -7.88 8.95 -3.54
N GLY A 12 -7.01 8.00 -3.16
CA GLY A 12 -6.82 6.74 -3.90
C GLY A 12 -5.98 6.82 -5.17
N VAL A 13 -5.49 8.00 -5.56
CA VAL A 13 -4.69 8.19 -6.78
C VAL A 13 -3.39 7.38 -6.76
N CYS A 14 -2.75 7.25 -5.59
CA CYS A 14 -1.56 6.43 -5.43
C CYS A 14 -1.83 4.93 -5.69
N GLU A 15 -3.02 4.42 -5.36
CA GLU A 15 -3.39 3.03 -5.64
C GLU A 15 -3.49 2.80 -7.14
N LEU A 16 -4.18 3.70 -7.85
CA LEU A 16 -4.34 3.65 -9.30
C LEU A 16 -3.01 3.80 -10.02
N ALA A 17 -2.17 4.75 -9.62
CA ALA A 17 -0.86 4.95 -10.22
C ALA A 17 0.01 3.70 -10.10
N CYS A 18 0.01 3.05 -8.92
CA CYS A 18 0.75 1.81 -8.72
C CYS A 18 0.17 0.63 -9.52
N ALA A 19 -1.15 0.52 -9.64
CA ALA A 19 -1.78 -0.54 -10.43
C ALA A 19 -1.49 -0.36 -11.93
N LEU A 20 -1.50 0.88 -12.42
CA LEU A 20 -1.17 1.18 -13.80
C LEU A 20 0.30 0.87 -14.10
N GLU A 21 1.21 1.30 -13.23
CA GLU A 21 2.65 1.13 -13.42
C GLU A 21 3.11 -0.33 -13.29
N LYS A 22 2.49 -1.12 -12.40
CA LYS A 22 2.98 -2.46 -12.06
C LYS A 22 2.17 -3.60 -12.63
N GLU A 23 0.93 -3.34 -13.02
CA GLU A 23 0.00 -4.38 -13.47
C GLU A 23 -0.69 -3.98 -14.79
N GLU A 24 -0.31 -2.84 -15.38
CA GLU A 24 -0.88 -2.28 -16.62
C GLU A 24 -2.42 -2.22 -16.59
N SER A 25 -2.98 -2.03 -15.39
CA SER A 25 -4.42 -2.09 -15.16
C SER A 25 -4.90 -0.92 -14.31
N PHE A 26 -6.09 -0.42 -14.61
CA PHE A 26 -6.78 0.59 -13.80
C PHE A 26 -7.53 -0.01 -12.61
N ASN A 27 -7.13 -1.20 -12.15
CA ASN A 27 -7.77 -1.86 -11.03
C ASN A 27 -7.01 -1.58 -9.72
N PRO A 28 -7.50 -0.70 -8.84
CA PRO A 28 -6.84 -0.41 -7.57
C PRO A 28 -6.71 -1.66 -6.70
N LEU A 29 -7.56 -2.69 -6.87
CA LEU A 29 -7.41 -3.97 -6.16
C LEU A 29 -6.15 -4.74 -6.52
N ARG A 30 -5.47 -4.42 -7.63
CA ARG A 30 -4.15 -4.98 -7.95
C ARG A 30 -2.98 -4.11 -7.48
N SER A 31 -3.27 -2.98 -6.84
CA SER A 31 -2.24 -2.12 -6.28
C SER A 31 -1.46 -2.77 -5.14
N ARG A 32 -0.17 -2.46 -5.05
CA ARG A 32 0.69 -2.75 -3.89
C ARG A 32 0.55 -1.70 -2.77
N ILE A 33 -0.23 -0.64 -3.03
CA ILE A 33 -0.56 0.43 -2.08
C ILE A 33 -2.03 0.26 -1.66
N ARG A 34 -2.33 0.57 -0.39
CA ARG A 34 -3.69 0.60 0.14
C ARG A 34 -3.98 1.88 0.89
N VAL A 35 -5.07 2.56 0.52
CA VAL A 35 -5.55 3.69 1.30
C VAL A 35 -6.61 3.19 2.28
N VAL A 36 -6.31 3.27 3.56
CA VAL A 36 -7.24 2.94 4.65
C VAL A 36 -7.85 4.23 5.16
N ARG A 37 -9.18 4.31 5.08
CA ARG A 37 -9.96 5.46 5.53
C ARG A 37 -10.63 5.11 6.86
N LEU A 38 -10.06 5.60 7.96
CA LEU A 38 -10.61 5.44 9.30
C LEU A 38 -11.40 6.70 9.66
N HIS A 39 -12.58 6.87 9.06
CA HIS A 39 -13.41 8.05 9.31
C HIS A 39 -13.98 8.01 10.75
N PRO A 40 -13.98 9.15 11.49
CA PRO A 40 -13.48 10.49 11.13
C PRO A 40 -12.02 10.76 11.53
N LEU A 41 -11.30 9.75 12.03
CA LEU A 41 -9.99 9.92 12.66
C LEU A 41 -8.89 10.29 11.67
N ILE A 42 -8.64 9.45 10.67
CA ILE A 42 -7.43 9.57 9.84
C ILE A 42 -7.55 8.78 8.54
N ASN A 43 -6.86 9.25 7.49
CA ASN A 43 -6.57 8.43 6.32
C ASN A 43 -5.10 8.06 6.35
N VAL A 44 -4.79 6.78 6.12
CA VAL A 44 -3.41 6.30 6.10
C VAL A 44 -3.17 5.49 4.83
N THR A 45 -1.98 5.62 4.26
CA THR A 45 -1.52 4.75 3.18
C THR A 45 -0.67 3.62 3.76
N MET A 46 -1.08 2.39 3.51
CA MET A 46 -0.29 1.20 3.84
C MET A 46 0.40 0.67 2.59
N VAL A 47 1.69 0.37 2.74
CA VAL A 47 2.58 -0.16 1.71
C VAL A 47 3.54 -1.15 2.35
N CYS A 48 4.21 -1.98 1.55
CA CYS A 48 5.35 -2.74 2.03
C CYS A 48 6.38 -1.79 2.64
N ARG A 49 6.77 -2.03 3.89
CA ARG A 49 7.71 -1.15 4.60
C ARG A 49 9.17 -1.46 4.29
N PHE A 50 9.44 -2.59 3.63
CA PHE A 50 10.78 -3.16 3.49
C PHE A 50 11.44 -3.21 4.87
N CYS A 51 10.82 -3.98 5.75
CA CYS A 51 11.28 -4.13 7.13
C CYS A 51 12.72 -4.66 7.13
N GLU A 52 13.54 -4.19 8.07
CA GLU A 52 14.91 -4.69 8.29
C GLU A 52 14.91 -6.08 8.94
N ASP A 53 13.88 -6.35 9.75
CA ASP A 53 13.50 -7.69 10.18
C ASP A 53 12.21 -8.06 9.45
N GLU A 54 12.33 -8.89 8.42
CA GLU A 54 11.24 -9.27 7.51
C GLU A 54 10.52 -10.57 7.90
N PRO A 55 9.58 -10.59 8.87
CA PRO A 55 8.93 -11.84 9.31
C PRO A 55 8.13 -12.53 8.21
N CYS A 56 7.76 -11.80 7.15
CA CYS A 56 7.01 -12.35 6.02
C CYS A 56 7.82 -13.29 5.13
N VAL A 57 9.15 -13.12 5.03
CA VAL A 57 10.02 -13.96 4.19
C VAL A 57 10.22 -15.36 4.79
N PRO A 58 10.71 -15.53 6.04
CA PRO A 58 10.91 -16.87 6.61
C PRO A 58 9.60 -17.60 6.90
N ALA A 59 8.46 -16.89 6.98
CA ALA A 59 7.15 -17.51 7.11
C ALA A 59 6.64 -18.14 5.80
N CYS A 60 7.25 -17.84 4.65
CA CYS A 60 6.81 -18.32 3.35
C CYS A 60 7.27 -19.78 3.12
N PRO A 61 6.37 -20.79 3.06
CA PRO A 61 6.77 -22.19 2.91
C PRO A 61 7.34 -22.53 1.52
N ARG A 62 7.37 -21.56 0.60
CA ARG A 62 7.89 -21.72 -0.77
C ARG A 62 9.21 -20.97 -0.99
N ASP A 63 9.77 -20.34 0.05
CA ASP A 63 11.01 -19.54 -0.03
C ASP A 63 10.98 -18.50 -1.18
N ALA A 64 9.91 -17.69 -1.21
CA ALA A 64 9.62 -16.72 -2.27
C ALA A 64 9.60 -15.28 -1.77
#